data_AF-A0A0F9MSE2-F1
#
_entry.id   AF-A0A0F9MSE2-F1
#
_cell.length_a   1.000
_cell.length_b   1.000
_cell.length_c   1.000
_cell.angle_alpha   90.00
_cell.angle_beta   90.00
_cell.angle_gamma   90.00
#
_symmetry.space_group_name_H-M   'P 1'
#
loop_
_entity.id
_entity.type
_entity.pdbx_description
1 polymer ?
#
loop_
_entity_poly.entity_id
_entity_poly.type
_entity_poly.pdbx_seq_one_letter_code
_entity_poly.pdbx_strand_id
1 'polypeptide(L)'
;MPLKFFLKLYARLAGLTALVALLCVVLFVGVNSVRSQFWNERFAEPLMRWLASSPAPEYQYHWLASQYDFRVAGAQELALTQVTRERLGYGQVVAVKSSLGYRFLVTGFHGQPLQFSTSEPYRDIAVASAQILRVH
;
A
#
# COMPACT_ATOMS: atom_id res chain seq x y z
N MET A 1 -10.14 -55.76 -18.68
CA MET A 1 -10.24 -54.31 -18.97
C MET A 1 -8.89 -53.67 -18.75
N PRO A 2 -8.38 -52.81 -19.65
CA PRO A 2 -6.96 -52.50 -19.65
C PRO A 2 -6.65 -51.43 -18.60
N LEU A 3 -5.85 -51.78 -17.59
CA LEU A 3 -5.29 -50.89 -16.56
C LEU A 3 -4.78 -49.55 -17.13
N LYS A 4 -4.24 -49.56 -18.36
CA LYS A 4 -3.79 -48.38 -19.12
C LYS A 4 -4.88 -47.32 -19.32
N PHE A 5 -6.13 -47.72 -19.50
CA PHE A 5 -7.26 -46.80 -19.65
C PHE A 5 -7.54 -46.07 -18.33
N PHE A 6 -7.66 -46.82 -17.23
CA PHE A 6 -7.87 -46.23 -15.90
C PHE A 6 -6.73 -45.30 -15.51
N LEU A 7 -5.47 -45.69 -15.75
CA LEU A 7 -4.31 -44.83 -15.46
C LEU A 7 -4.38 -43.50 -16.22
N LYS A 8 -4.69 -43.53 -17.52
CA LYS A 8 -4.83 -42.32 -18.35
C LYS A 8 -6.00 -41.46 -17.87
N LEU A 9 -7.12 -42.06 -17.49
CA LEU A 9 -8.29 -41.34 -16.99
C LEU A 9 -7.98 -40.64 -15.66
N TYR A 10 -7.43 -41.35 -14.68
CA TYR A 10 -7.06 -40.77 -13.39
C TYR A 10 -5.95 -39.72 -13.51
N ALA A 11 -4.95 -39.93 -14.38
CA ALA A 11 -3.92 -38.93 -14.64
C ALA A 11 -4.49 -37.65 -15.26
N ARG A 12 -5.44 -37.76 -16.20
CA ARG A 12 -6.13 -36.60 -16.79
C ARG A 12 -7.00 -35.88 -15.75
N LEU A 13 -7.73 -36.63 -14.92
CA LEU A 13 -8.53 -36.06 -13.85
C LEU A 13 -7.66 -35.31 -12.84
N ALA A 14 -6.57 -35.94 -12.39
CA ALA A 14 -5.61 -35.31 -11.49
C ALA A 14 -4.99 -34.05 -12.12
N GLY A 15 -4.62 -34.10 -13.41
CA GLY A 15 -4.11 -32.96 -14.15
C GLY A 15 -5.11 -31.81 -14.24
N LEU A 16 -6.38 -32.12 -14.53
CA LEU A 16 -7.45 -31.11 -14.57
C LEU A 16 -7.67 -30.49 -13.18
N THR A 17 -7.73 -31.30 -12.13
CA THR A 17 -7.86 -30.81 -10.75
C THR A 17 -6.69 -29.92 -10.36
N ALA A 18 -5.46 -30.30 -10.72
CA ALA A 18 -4.27 -29.49 -10.46
C ALA A 18 -4.32 -28.15 -11.21
N LEU A 19 -4.77 -28.14 -12.47
CA LEU A 19 -4.95 -26.92 -13.26
C LEU A 19 -5.96 -25.97 -12.60
N VAL A 20 -7.11 -26.51 -12.16
CA VAL A 20 -8.15 -25.74 -11.48
C VAL A 20 -7.62 -25.18 -10.16
N ALA A 21 -6.92 -25.99 -9.36
CA ALA A 21 -6.32 -25.54 -8.11
C ALA A 21 -5.29 -24.43 -8.34
N LEU A 22 -4.43 -24.55 -9.36
CA LEU A 22 -3.46 -23.52 -9.72
C LEU A 22 -4.15 -22.23 -10.13
N LEU A 23 -5.20 -22.30 -10.94
CA LEU A 23 -6.00 -21.14 -11.32
C LEU A 23 -6.60 -20.44 -10.09
N CYS A 24 -7.19 -21.21 -9.16
CA CYS A 24 -7.73 -20.68 -7.92
C CYS A 24 -6.65 -19.97 -7.08
N VAL A 25 -5.46 -20.55 -6.96
CA VAL A 25 -4.34 -19.93 -6.22
C VAL A 25 -3.93 -18.61 -6.87
N VAL A 26 -3.76 -18.58 -8.19
CA VAL A 26 -3.37 -17.36 -8.92
C VAL A 26 -4.42 -16.26 -8.73
N LEU A 27 -5.70 -16.59 -8.89
CA LEU A 27 -6.79 -15.65 -8.68
C LEU A 27 -6.85 -15.13 -7.25
N PHE A 28 -6.73 -16.04 -6.27
CA PHE A 28 -6.78 -15.67 -4.87
C PHE A 28 -5.63 -14.73 -4.49
N VAL A 29 -4.41 -15.05 -4.90
CA VAL A 29 -3.22 -14.22 -4.62
C VAL A 29 -3.33 -12.87 -5.31
N GLY A 30 -3.73 -12.85 -6.59
CA GLY A 30 -3.87 -11.61 -7.37
C GLY A 30 -4.96 -10.68 -6.83
N VAL A 31 -6.16 -11.21 -6.57
CA VAL A 31 -7.26 -10.41 -6.02
C VAL A 31 -6.93 -9.91 -4.62
N ASN A 32 -6.31 -10.75 -3.79
CA ASN A 32 -5.98 -10.36 -2.42
C ASN A 32 -4.85 -9.34 -2.36
N SER A 33 -3.90 -9.33 -3.30
CA SER A 33 -2.84 -8.31 -3.36
C SER A 33 -3.42 -6.94 -3.69
N VAL A 34 -4.31 -6.86 -4.69
CA VAL A 34 -5.01 -5.60 -5.06
C VAL A 34 -5.88 -5.12 -3.90
N ARG A 35 -6.65 -6.03 -3.28
CA ARG A 35 -7.50 -5.70 -2.12
C ARG A 35 -6.67 -5.16 -0.95
N SER A 36 -5.54 -5.79 -0.67
CA SER A 36 -4.63 -5.35 0.39
C SER A 36 -4.07 -3.96 0.09
N GLN A 37 -3.64 -3.71 -1.14
CA GLN A 37 -3.13 -2.39 -1.53
C GLN A 37 -4.22 -1.31 -1.42
N PHE A 38 -5.42 -1.58 -1.97
CA PHE A 38 -6.55 -0.68 -1.88
C PHE A 38 -6.93 -0.36 -0.43
N TRP A 39 -6.93 -1.37 0.45
CA TRP A 39 -7.20 -1.19 1.87
C TRP A 39 -6.21 -0.24 2.54
N ASN A 40 -4.90 -0.46 2.34
CA ASN A 40 -3.86 0.38 2.94
C ASN A 40 -3.96 1.83 2.46
N GLU A 41 -4.18 2.04 1.17
CA GLU A 41 -4.33 3.37 0.58
C GLU A 41 -5.56 4.09 1.13
N ARG A 42 -6.72 3.42 1.17
CA ARG A 42 -7.98 3.99 1.64
C ARG A 42 -7.99 4.25 3.15
N PHE A 43 -7.35 3.38 3.93
CA PHE A 43 -7.29 3.53 5.38
C PHE A 43 -6.40 4.71 5.80
N ALA A 44 -5.26 4.90 5.13
CA ALA A 44 -4.36 6.02 5.40
C ALA A 44 -4.87 7.37 4.85
N GLU A 45 -5.80 7.32 3.89
CA GLU A 45 -6.25 8.48 3.14
C GLU A 45 -6.70 9.69 3.98
N PRO A 46 -7.51 9.52 5.06
CA PRO A 46 -7.95 10.65 5.86
C PRO A 46 -6.79 11.38 6.55
N LEU A 47 -5.86 10.63 7.16
CA LEU A 47 -4.67 11.18 7.82
C LEU A 47 -3.77 11.88 6.81
N MET A 48 -3.46 11.19 5.70
CA MET A 48 -2.56 11.73 4.68
C MET A 48 -3.13 13.00 4.05
N ARG A 49 -4.44 13.05 3.77
CA ARG A 49 -5.08 14.27 3.25
C ARG A 49 -5.12 15.40 4.25
N TRP A 50 -5.32 15.10 5.54
CA TRP A 50 -5.20 16.12 6.58
C TRP A 50 -3.79 16.72 6.56
N LEU A 51 -2.76 15.89 6.64
CA LEU A 51 -1.36 16.34 6.59
C LEU A 51 -1.06 17.14 5.31
N ALA A 52 -1.59 16.70 4.16
CA ALA A 52 -1.45 17.39 2.87
C ALA A 52 -2.13 18.75 2.81
N SER A 53 -3.20 18.96 3.58
CA SER A 53 -3.96 20.21 3.61
C SER A 53 -3.28 21.31 4.43
N SER A 54 -2.30 20.96 5.28
CA SER A 54 -1.52 21.94 6.03
C SER A 54 -0.49 22.63 5.10
N PRO A 55 -0.36 23.97 5.14
CA PRO A 55 0.64 24.68 4.34
C PRO A 55 2.09 24.35 4.72
N ALA A 56 2.34 24.02 5.98
CA ALA A 56 3.69 23.81 6.53
C ALA A 56 3.72 22.59 7.47
N PRO A 57 3.41 21.38 6.96
CA PRO A 57 3.16 20.22 7.81
C PRO A 57 4.40 19.73 8.55
N GLU A 58 5.60 19.88 7.99
CA GLU A 58 6.85 19.50 8.67
C GLU A 58 7.12 20.36 9.91
N TYR A 59 6.71 21.63 9.88
CA TYR A 59 6.86 22.53 11.02
C TYR A 59 5.74 22.31 12.04
N GLN A 60 4.50 22.18 11.57
CA GLN A 60 3.33 22.00 12.44
C GLN A 60 3.33 20.63 13.14
N TYR A 61 3.82 19.59 12.47
CA TYR A 61 3.85 18.21 12.96
C TYR A 61 5.29 17.69 13.06
N HIS A 62 6.22 18.52 13.53
CA HIS A 62 7.65 18.22 13.58
C HIS A 62 7.99 16.91 14.33
N TRP A 63 7.16 16.49 15.30
CA TRP A 63 7.34 15.22 16.03
C TRP A 63 7.07 13.97 15.20
N LEU A 64 6.37 14.08 14.06
CA LEU A 64 6.15 12.95 13.16
C LEU A 64 7.43 12.56 12.41
N ALA A 65 8.36 13.50 12.21
CA ALA A 65 9.62 13.23 11.52
C ALA A 65 10.46 12.17 12.26
N SER A 66 10.54 12.25 13.58
CA SER A 66 11.34 11.32 14.39
C SER A 66 10.71 9.94 14.56
N GLN A 67 9.38 9.84 14.54
CA GLN A 67 8.66 8.58 14.76
C GLN A 67 8.30 7.84 13.48
N TYR A 68 8.05 8.58 12.39
CA TYR A 68 7.45 8.05 11.18
C TYR A 68 8.20 8.46 9.90
N ASP A 69 9.44 8.95 9.99
CA ASP A 69 10.22 9.46 8.84
C ASP A 69 9.37 10.39 7.96
N PHE A 70 8.60 11.25 8.63
CA PHE A 70 7.70 12.20 7.99
C PHE A 70 8.49 13.34 7.36
N ARG A 71 8.27 13.56 6.07
CA ARG A 71 8.96 14.60 5.30
C ARG A 71 8.20 15.00 4.04
N VAL A 72 8.40 16.23 3.61
CA VAL A 72 8.02 16.79 2.32
C VAL A 72 9.28 16.79 1.47
N ALA A 73 9.29 15.99 0.42
CA ALA A 73 10.49 15.81 -0.38
C ALA A 73 10.16 15.71 -1.87
N GLY A 74 11.11 16.08 -2.71
CA GLY A 74 10.95 16.01 -4.17
C GLY A 74 10.72 14.58 -4.66
N ALA A 75 10.02 14.42 -5.79
CA ALA A 75 9.79 13.09 -6.36
C ALA A 75 11.08 12.33 -6.72
N GLN A 76 12.17 13.05 -7.01
CA GLN A 76 13.49 12.44 -7.26
C GLN A 76 14.14 11.96 -5.96
N GLU A 77 14.02 12.71 -4.87
CA GLU A 77 14.59 12.38 -3.55
C GLU A 77 13.92 11.14 -2.94
N LEU A 78 12.62 10.97 -3.18
CA LEU A 78 11.85 9.82 -2.68
C LEU A 78 12.00 8.55 -3.54
N ALA A 79 12.81 8.60 -4.60
CA ALA A 79 13.04 7.53 -5.56
C ALA A 79 11.71 6.93 -6.09
N LEU A 80 10.76 7.80 -6.45
CA LEU A 80 9.42 7.37 -6.88
C LEU A 80 9.46 6.76 -8.29
N THR A 81 8.78 5.62 -8.45
CA THR A 81 8.52 5.04 -9.77
C THR A 81 7.63 5.96 -10.61
N GLN A 82 7.67 5.81 -11.93
CA GLN A 82 6.82 6.60 -12.82
C GLN A 82 5.33 6.46 -12.48
N VAL A 83 4.87 5.23 -12.22
CA VAL A 83 3.48 4.94 -11.86
C VAL A 83 3.08 5.66 -10.57
N THR A 84 3.93 5.62 -9.53
CA THR A 84 3.64 6.33 -8.28
C THR A 84 3.54 7.84 -8.51
N ARG A 85 4.41 8.40 -9.35
CA ARG A 85 4.38 9.84 -9.68
C ARG A 85 3.08 10.22 -10.40
N GLU A 86 2.64 9.44 -11.37
CA GLU A 86 1.38 9.66 -12.09
C GLU A 86 0.18 9.60 -11.13
N ARG A 87 0.14 8.59 -10.25
CA ARG A 87 -0.93 8.43 -9.25
C ARG A 87 -1.00 9.59 -8.26
N LEU A 88 0.15 10.07 -7.79
CA LEU A 88 0.23 11.29 -6.96
C LEU A 88 -0.23 12.53 -7.75
N GLY A 89 0.08 12.61 -9.05
CA GLY A 89 -0.43 13.64 -9.95
C GLY A 89 -1.96 13.67 -10.05
N TYR A 90 -2.61 12.52 -9.87
CA TYR A 90 -4.09 12.43 -9.75
C TYR A 90 -4.62 12.71 -8.35
N GLY A 91 -3.78 13.14 -7.41
CA GLY A 91 -4.18 13.43 -6.02
C GLY A 91 -4.50 12.18 -5.20
N GLN A 92 -4.04 11.00 -5.64
CA GLN A 92 -4.24 9.76 -4.90
C GLN A 92 -3.28 9.67 -3.70
N VAL A 93 -3.73 8.98 -2.66
CA VAL A 93 -2.86 8.50 -1.59
C VAL A 93 -2.30 7.16 -2.03
N VAL A 94 -0.97 7.03 -2.07
CA VAL A 94 -0.29 5.85 -2.59
C VAL A 94 0.45 5.15 -1.46
N ALA A 95 0.22 3.85 -1.30
CA ALA A 95 0.93 3.01 -0.35
C ALA A 95 2.01 2.21 -1.07
N VAL A 96 3.26 2.40 -0.66
CA VAL A 96 4.42 1.70 -1.21
C VAL A 96 4.99 0.79 -0.14
N LYS A 97 4.96 -0.52 -0.38
CA LYS A 97 5.57 -1.50 0.53
C LYS A 97 7.09 -1.29 0.56
N SER A 98 7.66 -1.28 1.76
CA SER A 98 9.08 -1.15 2.06
C SER A 98 9.56 -2.39 2.83
N SER A 99 10.88 -2.55 2.98
CA SER A 99 11.47 -3.60 3.83
C SER A 99 11.06 -3.46 5.30
N LEU A 100 10.76 -2.24 5.74
CA LEU A 100 10.41 -1.92 7.13
C LEU A 100 8.89 -1.75 7.36
N GLY A 101 8.04 -1.95 6.33
CA GLY A 101 6.60 -1.76 6.44
C GLY A 101 6.00 -1.09 5.21
N TYR A 102 5.35 0.06 5.38
CA TYR A 102 4.74 0.85 4.30
C TYR A 102 5.20 2.30 4.35
N ARG A 103 5.31 2.89 3.17
CA ARG A 103 5.44 4.34 2.97
C ARG A 103 4.17 4.84 2.31
N PHE A 104 3.48 5.75 2.98
CA PHE A 104 2.32 6.44 2.45
C PHE A 104 2.75 7.75 1.84
N LEU A 105 2.23 8.02 0.65
CA LEU A 105 2.58 9.18 -0.15
C LEU A 105 1.31 9.93 -0.54
N VAL A 106 1.37 11.25 -0.52
CA VAL A 106 0.29 12.12 -0.99
C VAL A 106 0.91 13.42 -1.50
N THR A 107 0.25 14.06 -2.46
CA THR A 107 0.66 15.40 -2.90
C THR A 107 0.25 16.43 -1.85
N GLY A 108 1.23 17.15 -1.30
CA GLY A 108 1.01 18.20 -0.30
C GLY A 108 0.54 19.53 -0.88
N PHE A 109 0.31 20.49 0.00
CA PHE A 109 -0.27 21.81 -0.32
C PHE A 109 0.46 22.54 -1.46
N HIS A 110 1.78 22.46 -1.51
CA HIS A 110 2.62 23.10 -2.53
C HIS A 110 2.91 22.21 -3.76
N GLY A 111 2.21 21.08 -3.91
CA GLY A 111 2.42 20.13 -5.01
C GLY A 111 3.61 19.17 -4.81
N GLN A 112 4.33 19.31 -3.69
CA GLN A 112 5.43 18.43 -3.32
C GLN A 112 4.88 17.16 -2.65
N PRO A 113 5.43 15.97 -2.95
CA PRO A 113 5.07 14.76 -2.24
C PRO A 113 5.42 14.82 -0.75
N LEU A 114 4.45 14.43 0.08
CA LEU A 114 4.61 14.10 1.48
C LEU A 114 4.82 12.60 1.62
N GLN A 115 5.74 12.21 2.50
CA GLN A 115 5.98 10.83 2.89
C GLN A 115 5.67 10.64 4.37
N PHE A 116 5.01 9.53 4.68
CA PHE A 116 4.80 9.03 6.04
C PHE A 116 5.10 7.53 6.08
N SER A 117 6.05 7.11 6.91
CA SER A 117 6.50 5.72 7.00
C SER A 117 5.94 5.04 8.25
N THR A 118 5.46 3.80 8.09
CA THR A 118 4.88 2.99 9.16
C THR A 118 5.45 1.59 9.13
N SER A 119 5.74 1.01 10.29
CA SER A 119 6.07 -0.42 10.41
C SER A 119 4.82 -1.26 10.60
N GLU A 120 3.84 -0.75 11.33
CA GLU A 120 2.54 -1.36 11.60
C GLU A 120 1.42 -0.42 11.12
N PRO A 121 1.08 -0.42 9.82
CA PRO A 121 0.24 0.62 9.20
C PRO A 121 -1.04 0.94 9.97
N TYR A 122 -1.79 -0.10 10.36
CA TYR A 122 -3.05 0.09 11.05
C TYR A 122 -2.90 0.81 12.39
N ARG A 123 -1.93 0.37 13.20
CA ARG A 123 -1.66 0.92 14.52
C ARG A 123 -1.04 2.31 14.41
N ASP A 124 -0.04 2.46 13.56
CA ASP A 124 0.73 3.69 13.42
C ASP A 124 -0.13 4.84 12.91
N ILE A 125 -0.99 4.58 11.91
CA ILE A 125 -1.94 5.59 11.40
C ILE A 125 -2.95 5.96 12.50
N ALA A 126 -3.48 4.99 13.23
CA ALA A 126 -4.45 5.26 14.30
C ALA A 126 -3.82 6.09 15.43
N VAL A 127 -2.60 5.74 15.86
CA VAL A 127 -1.85 6.46 16.90
C VAL A 127 -1.49 7.87 16.43
N ALA A 128 -0.94 8.03 15.23
CA ALA A 128 -0.60 9.34 14.67
C ALA A 128 -1.84 10.23 14.55
N SER A 129 -2.96 9.69 14.06
CA SER A 129 -4.23 10.41 13.97
C SER A 129 -4.72 10.88 15.35
N ALA A 130 -4.66 9.99 16.36
CA ALA A 130 -5.05 10.33 17.72
C ALA A 130 -4.13 11.38 18.37
N GLN A 131 -2.82 11.31 18.11
CA GLN A 131 -1.86 12.32 18.58
C GLN A 131 -2.13 13.69 17.96
N ILE A 132 -2.38 13.75 16.65
CA ILE A 132 -2.74 15.00 15.96
C ILE A 132 -4.02 15.58 16.54
N LEU A 133 -5.06 14.76 16.71
CA LEU A 133 -6.34 15.16 17.32
C LEU A 133 -6.21 15.66 18.76
N ARG A 134 -5.20 15.20 19.50
CA ARG A 134 -4.97 15.65 20.88
C ARG A 134 -4.30 17.03 20.95
N VAL A 135 -3.52 17.38 19.94
CA VAL A 135 -2.74 18.63 19.90
C VAL A 135 -3.48 19.74 19.13
N HIS A 136 -4.50 19.40 18.34
CA HIS A 136 -5.49 20.34 17.82
C HIS A 136 -6.63 20.59 18.83
#